data_AF-A0A2V6BIB8-F1
#
_entry.id   AF-A0A2V6BIB8-F1
#
_cell.length_a   1.000
_cell.length_b   1.000
_cell.length_c   1.000
_cell.angle_alpha   90.00
_cell.angle_beta   90.00
_cell.angle_gamma   90.00
#
_symmetry.space_group_name_H-M   'P 1'
#
loop_
_entity.id
_entity.type
_entity.pdbx_description
1 polymer ?
#
loop_
_entity_poly.entity_id
_entity_poly.type
_entity_poly.pdbx_seq_one_letter_code
_entity_poly.pdbx_strand_id
1 'polypeptide(L)'
;MLGVDGIVVARELDITPQPASEWKSILTTDEGRVFHRSGVPFARVRSITSIDSRPGEQFTTATVSRIIDSRNRVEADVAVPKGDRPALVTFSRPYFRGYEARLDNRKLAVTSYRGLFPIIEVPAGVHGRLALIYRPAWLIWGSVVAAVCVLVVLVAFILKGRANT
;
A
#
# COMPACT_ATOMS: atom_id res chain seq x y z
N MET A 1 13.46 -3.33 -8.20
CA MET A 1 13.71 -2.05 -7.48
C MET A 1 12.59 -1.77 -6.49
N LEU A 2 12.93 -1.27 -5.31
CA LEU A 2 11.99 -0.93 -4.22
C LEU A 2 11.20 0.34 -4.58
N GLY A 3 9.90 0.39 -4.29
CA GLY A 3 9.02 1.54 -4.57
C GLY A 3 9.22 2.70 -3.61
N VAL A 4 10.48 3.12 -3.42
CA VAL A 4 10.91 4.06 -2.39
C VAL A 4 11.70 5.17 -3.06
N ASP A 5 11.34 6.43 -2.81
CA ASP A 5 12.01 7.61 -3.39
C ASP A 5 13.11 8.19 -2.47
N GLY A 6 13.31 7.61 -1.27
CA GLY A 6 14.35 8.02 -0.33
C GLY A 6 14.97 6.83 0.42
N ILE A 7 16.30 6.73 0.41
CA ILE A 7 17.04 5.65 1.08
C ILE A 7 18.01 6.27 2.08
N VAL A 8 18.02 5.74 3.30
CA VAL A 8 19.05 6.02 4.31
C VAL A 8 20.00 4.84 4.34
N VAL A 9 21.29 5.11 4.13
CA VAL A 9 22.37 4.12 4.20
C VAL A 9 23.22 4.44 5.42
N ALA A 10 23.25 3.51 6.37
CA ALA A 10 24.11 3.61 7.54
C ALA A 10 25.58 3.59 7.14
N ARG A 11 26.43 4.29 7.89
CA ARG A 11 27.85 4.46 7.57
C ARG A 11 28.58 3.13 7.43
N GLU A 12 28.26 2.15 8.26
CA GLU A 12 28.87 0.82 8.29
C GLU A 12 28.59 -0.02 7.04
N LEU A 13 27.53 0.30 6.28
CA LEU A 13 27.20 -0.42 5.06
C LEU A 13 28.00 0.10 3.86
N ASP A 14 28.31 1.40 3.84
CA ASP A 14 28.96 2.13 2.74
C ASP A 14 28.47 1.76 1.32
N ILE A 15 27.18 1.43 1.18
CA ILE A 15 26.58 1.08 -0.11
C ILE A 15 26.11 2.36 -0.83
N THR A 16 26.33 2.42 -2.14
CA THR A 16 25.68 3.41 -3.01
C THR A 16 24.43 2.77 -3.63
N PRO A 17 23.23 3.35 -3.44
CA PRO A 17 22.02 2.85 -4.07
C PRO A 17 22.14 2.78 -5.59
N GLN A 18 21.67 1.67 -6.18
CA GLN A 18 21.73 1.43 -7.62
C GLN A 18 20.35 1.64 -8.29
N PRO A 19 20.31 2.14 -9.54
CA PRO A 19 21.45 2.55 -10.35
C PRO A 19 21.94 3.93 -9.90
N ALA A 20 23.26 4.13 -9.77
CA ALA A 20 23.82 5.37 -9.23
C ALA A 20 23.35 6.65 -9.96
N SER A 21 23.03 6.55 -11.26
CA SER A 21 22.48 7.66 -12.05
C SER A 21 21.12 8.17 -11.57
N GLU A 22 20.36 7.35 -10.86
CA GLU A 22 19.05 7.71 -10.33
C GLU A 22 19.10 8.24 -8.90
N TRP A 23 20.23 8.18 -8.20
CA TRP A 23 20.28 8.51 -6.77
C TRP A 23 21.18 9.71 -6.52
N LYS A 24 20.61 10.74 -5.88
CA LYS A 24 21.33 11.93 -5.46
C LYS A 24 21.50 11.89 -3.95
N SER A 25 22.74 11.97 -3.47
CA SER A 25 23.00 12.19 -2.05
C SER A 25 22.51 13.59 -1.67
N ILE A 26 21.65 13.66 -0.66
CA ILE A 26 21.07 14.91 -0.15
C ILE A 26 21.72 15.32 1.17
N LEU A 27 22.10 14.34 1.98
CA LEU A 27 22.72 14.58 3.28
C LEU A 27 23.75 13.49 3.57
N THR A 28 24.92 13.90 4.05
CA THR A 28 25.96 13.02 4.58
C THR A 28 26.25 13.46 6.01
N THR A 29 26.26 12.51 6.92
CA THR A 29 26.57 12.69 8.34
C THR A 29 27.63 11.69 8.77
N ASP A 30 28.07 11.77 10.02
CA ASP A 30 28.92 10.78 10.66
C ASP A 30 28.21 9.44 10.94
N GLU A 31 26.86 9.42 10.93
CA GLU A 31 26.03 8.21 11.07
C GLU A 31 25.69 7.55 9.72
N GLY A 32 25.69 8.29 8.61
CA GLY A 32 25.33 7.73 7.30
C GLY A 32 24.99 8.75 6.23
N ARG A 33 24.43 8.24 5.12
CA ARG A 33 24.06 9.02 3.92
C ARG A 33 22.57 8.87 3.61
N VAL A 34 21.93 9.98 3.26
CA VAL A 34 20.55 10.02 2.79
C VAL A 34 20.56 10.30 1.29
N PHE A 35 19.95 9.41 0.53
CA PHE A 35 19.79 9.52 -0.91
C PHE A 35 18.32 9.78 -1.26
N HIS A 36 18.10 10.67 -2.22
CA HIS A 36 16.80 10.85 -2.87
C HIS A 36 16.89 10.45 -4.34
N ARG A 37 15.84 9.82 -4.85
CA ARG A 37 15.79 9.41 -6.25
C ARG A 37 15.54 10.62 -7.15
N SER A 38 16.42 10.81 -8.12
CA SER A 38 16.29 11.79 -9.19
C SER A 38 15.42 11.20 -10.31
N GLY A 39 14.42 11.93 -10.78
CA GLY A 39 13.57 11.54 -11.90
C GLY A 39 12.09 11.41 -11.55
N VAL A 40 11.36 10.63 -12.36
CA VAL A 40 9.92 10.44 -12.18
C VAL A 40 9.67 9.66 -10.87
N PRO A 41 8.75 10.14 -10.00
CA PRO A 41 8.40 9.44 -8.78
C PRO A 41 8.02 7.98 -9.05
N PHE A 42 8.31 7.10 -8.10
CA PHE A 42 7.94 5.70 -8.26
C PHE A 42 6.43 5.55 -8.50
N ALA A 43 6.06 4.75 -9.51
CA ALA A 43 4.66 4.46 -9.78
C ALA A 43 3.99 3.93 -8.50
N ARG A 44 2.86 4.52 -8.11
CA ARG A 44 2.13 4.16 -6.88
C ARG A 44 1.61 2.72 -6.92
N VAL A 45 1.27 2.24 -8.11
CA VAL A 45 0.84 0.86 -8.40
C VAL A 45 1.60 0.39 -9.63
N ARG A 46 2.12 -0.84 -9.60
CA ARG A 46 2.88 -1.43 -10.71
C ARG A 46 2.66 -2.93 -10.80
N SER A 47 2.71 -3.47 -12.01
CA SER A 47 2.89 -4.90 -12.25
C SER A 47 4.38 -5.22 -12.28
N ILE A 48 4.78 -6.31 -11.65
CA ILE A 48 6.14 -6.84 -11.75
C ILE A 48 6.09 -8.31 -12.18
N THR A 49 7.14 -8.77 -12.85
CA THR A 49 7.20 -10.10 -13.45
C THR A 49 7.96 -11.12 -12.61
N SER A 50 8.73 -10.68 -11.61
CA SER A 50 9.49 -11.53 -10.70
C SER A 50 9.83 -10.81 -9.39
N ILE A 51 10.11 -11.60 -8.36
CA ILE A 51 10.62 -11.14 -7.06
C ILE A 51 11.68 -12.11 -6.54
N ASP A 52 12.71 -11.57 -5.88
CA ASP A 52 13.82 -12.38 -5.38
C ASP A 52 13.42 -13.37 -4.26
N SER A 53 12.31 -13.09 -3.57
CA SER A 53 11.77 -13.93 -2.50
C SER A 53 11.06 -15.17 -3.04
N ARG A 54 10.79 -15.21 -4.35
CA ARG A 54 10.18 -16.34 -5.06
C ARG A 54 10.90 -16.57 -6.40
N PRO A 55 12.17 -17.00 -6.39
CA PRO A 55 13.04 -16.97 -7.56
C PRO A 55 12.64 -17.93 -8.69
N GLY A 56 11.74 -18.90 -8.43
CA GLY A 56 11.18 -19.80 -9.45
C GLY A 56 9.81 -19.37 -10.00
N GLU A 57 9.20 -18.31 -9.46
CA GLU A 57 7.89 -17.83 -9.88
C GLU A 57 8.03 -16.69 -10.89
N GLN A 58 7.32 -16.80 -12.01
CA GLN A 58 7.17 -15.73 -12.99
C GLN A 58 5.72 -15.29 -13.07
N PHE A 59 5.52 -13.98 -13.08
CA PHE A 59 4.21 -13.35 -13.19
C PHE A 59 4.05 -12.70 -14.55
N THR A 60 2.82 -12.66 -15.05
CA THR A 60 2.51 -11.92 -16.28
C THR A 60 2.45 -10.42 -15.99
N THR A 61 2.65 -9.61 -17.02
CA THR A 61 2.53 -8.16 -16.91
C THR A 61 1.06 -7.75 -17.05
N ALA A 62 0.52 -7.13 -16.00
CA ALA A 62 -0.77 -6.43 -16.08
C ALA A 62 -0.59 -5.00 -16.57
N THR A 63 -1.56 -4.51 -17.34
CA THR A 63 -1.71 -3.08 -17.61
C THR A 63 -2.31 -2.41 -16.39
N VAL A 64 -1.67 -1.35 -15.90
CA VAL A 64 -2.13 -0.55 -14.76
C VAL A 64 -2.42 0.87 -15.23
N SER A 65 -3.58 1.41 -14.90
CA SER A 65 -3.97 2.77 -15.28
C SER A 65 -4.89 3.42 -14.25
N ARG A 66 -5.22 4.71 -14.46
CA ARG A 66 -6.22 5.47 -13.67
C ARG A 66 -6.03 5.34 -12.16
N ILE A 67 -4.78 5.53 -11.73
CA ILE A 67 -4.39 5.41 -10.33
C ILE A 67 -4.98 6.58 -9.54
N ILE A 68 -5.74 6.29 -8.48
CA ILE A 68 -6.23 7.25 -7.50
C ILE A 68 -5.62 6.92 -6.15
N ASP A 69 -4.89 7.87 -5.60
CA ASP A 69 -4.14 7.72 -4.36
C ASP A 69 -4.74 8.61 -3.27
N SER A 70 -5.06 8.02 -2.12
CA SER A 70 -5.53 8.72 -0.92
C SER A 70 -4.91 8.13 0.35
N ARG A 71 -5.03 8.80 1.50
CA ARG A 71 -4.29 8.40 2.73
C ARG A 71 -4.44 6.93 3.11
N ASN A 72 -5.66 6.40 3.13
CA ASN A 72 -5.95 5.02 3.54
C ASN A 72 -6.36 4.10 2.38
N ARG A 73 -6.27 4.56 1.13
CA ARG A 73 -6.76 3.81 -0.03
C ARG A 73 -5.98 4.17 -1.29
N VAL A 74 -5.61 3.15 -2.06
CA VAL A 74 -5.12 3.27 -3.43
C VAL A 74 -6.02 2.47 -4.33
N GLU A 75 -6.38 3.03 -5.47
CA GLU A 75 -7.14 2.32 -6.49
C GLU A 75 -6.48 2.46 -7.84
N ALA A 76 -6.55 1.42 -8.66
CA ALA A 76 -6.07 1.43 -10.03
C ALA A 76 -6.92 0.49 -10.89
N ASP A 77 -7.05 0.83 -12.17
CA ASP A 77 -7.60 -0.11 -13.15
C ASP A 77 -6.49 -1.08 -13.52
N VAL A 78 -6.78 -2.37 -13.38
CA VAL A 78 -5.83 -3.45 -13.66
C VAL A 78 -6.43 -4.38 -14.70
N ALA A 79 -5.66 -4.63 -15.75
CA ALA A 79 -6.02 -5.58 -16.79
C ALA A 79 -4.92 -6.64 -16.92
N VAL A 80 -5.25 -7.89 -16.58
CA VAL A 80 -4.35 -9.03 -16.71
C VAL A 80 -4.68 -9.80 -17.99
N PRO A 81 -3.71 -10.02 -18.90
CA PRO A 81 -3.93 -10.84 -20.09
C PRO A 81 -4.47 -12.24 -19.76
N LYS A 82 -5.21 -12.84 -20.69
CA LYS A 82 -5.57 -14.26 -20.59
C LYS A 82 -4.30 -15.12 -20.66
N GLY A 83 -4.28 -16.21 -19.90
CA GLY A 83 -3.16 -17.15 -19.83
C GLY A 83 -3.18 -17.92 -18.51
N ASP A 84 -2.08 -18.59 -18.20
CA ASP A 84 -2.01 -19.50 -17.05
C ASP A 84 -1.34 -18.87 -15.82
N ARG A 85 -0.83 -17.64 -15.94
CA ARG A 85 -0.03 -16.99 -14.89
C ARG A 85 -0.73 -15.74 -14.36
N PRO A 86 -0.80 -15.56 -13.03
CA PRO A 86 -1.29 -14.32 -12.44
C PRO A 86 -0.32 -13.17 -12.68
N ALA A 87 -0.81 -11.94 -12.53
CA ALA A 87 0.03 -10.76 -12.43
C ALA A 87 0.31 -10.43 -10.97
N LEU A 88 1.55 -10.05 -10.66
CA LEU A 88 1.90 -9.56 -9.33
C LEU A 88 1.87 -8.04 -9.31
N VAL A 89 0.91 -7.48 -8.60
CA VAL A 89 0.73 -6.03 -8.46
C VAL A 89 1.27 -5.58 -7.11
N THR A 90 2.10 -4.54 -7.11
CA THR A 90 2.70 -3.98 -5.89
C THR A 90 2.33 -2.52 -5.71
N PHE A 91 2.25 -2.08 -4.45
CA PHE A 91 1.87 -0.71 -4.08
C PHE A 91 3.05 -0.02 -3.40
N SER A 92 3.41 1.17 -3.85
CA SER A 92 4.54 1.95 -3.30
C SER A 92 4.15 2.63 -1.99
N ARG A 93 3.86 1.82 -0.96
CA ARG A 93 3.49 2.22 0.41
C ARG A 93 4.04 1.23 1.42
N PRO A 94 4.29 1.67 2.68
CA PRO A 94 4.65 0.75 3.75
C PRO A 94 3.54 -0.29 3.98
N TYR A 95 3.96 -1.54 4.18
CA TYR A 95 3.07 -2.62 4.55
C TYR A 95 2.74 -2.57 6.05
N PHE A 96 1.46 -2.69 6.36
CA PHE A 96 0.94 -2.84 7.73
C PHE A 96 -0.12 -3.94 7.74
N ARG A 97 -0.27 -4.62 8.88
CA ARG A 97 -1.41 -5.54 9.06
C ARG A 97 -2.72 -4.74 9.07
N GLY A 98 -3.71 -5.18 8.30
CA GLY A 98 -5.00 -4.48 8.15
C GLY A 98 -5.28 -3.89 6.76
N TYR A 99 -4.37 -4.07 5.80
CA TYR A 99 -4.70 -3.87 4.39
C TYR A 99 -5.66 -4.95 3.87
N GLU A 100 -6.67 -4.52 3.13
CA GLU A 100 -7.55 -5.37 2.35
C GLU A 100 -7.41 -5.01 0.86
N ALA A 101 -7.44 -6.03 0.01
CA ALA A 101 -7.50 -5.86 -1.43
C ALA A 101 -8.85 -6.31 -1.96
N ARG A 102 -9.42 -5.53 -2.87
CA ARG A 102 -10.61 -5.89 -3.62
C ARG A 102 -10.41 -5.58 -5.08
N LEU A 103 -10.69 -6.55 -5.93
CA LEU A 103 -10.85 -6.35 -7.37
C LEU A 103 -12.35 -6.33 -7.64
N ASP A 104 -12.87 -5.15 -7.92
CA ASP A 104 -14.31 -4.87 -7.89
C ASP A 104 -14.92 -5.35 -6.56
N ASN A 105 -15.82 -6.35 -6.59
CA ASN A 105 -16.43 -6.93 -5.40
C ASN A 105 -15.71 -8.18 -4.85
N ARG A 106 -14.62 -8.63 -5.48
CA ARG A 106 -13.90 -9.84 -5.07
C ARG A 106 -12.72 -9.49 -4.17
N LYS A 107 -12.70 -10.03 -2.94
CA LYS A 107 -11.55 -9.90 -2.04
C LYS A 107 -10.35 -10.70 -2.57
N LEU A 108 -9.17 -10.09 -2.57
CA LEU A 108 -7.91 -10.73 -2.92
C LEU A 108 -7.00 -10.79 -1.70
N ALA A 109 -6.08 -11.76 -1.70
CA ALA A 109 -5.08 -11.89 -0.65
C ALA A 109 -4.06 -10.74 -0.75
N VAL A 110 -3.81 -10.08 0.37
CA VAL A 110 -2.74 -9.08 0.50
C VAL A 110 -1.59 -9.73 1.26
N THR A 111 -0.45 -9.83 0.60
CA THR A 111 0.80 -10.22 1.24
C THR A 111 1.79 -9.06 1.20
N SER A 112 3.02 -9.28 1.64
CA SER A 112 4.06 -8.26 1.59
C SER A 112 5.32 -8.82 0.94
N TYR A 113 6.03 -7.95 0.23
CA TYR A 113 7.38 -8.24 -0.18
C TYR A 113 8.31 -7.99 1.01
N ARG A 114 8.79 -9.05 1.66
CA ARG A 114 9.70 -9.00 2.82
C ARG A 114 9.24 -8.03 3.93
N GLY A 115 7.93 -7.86 4.12
CA GLY A 115 7.38 -6.92 5.10
C GLY A 115 7.43 -5.44 4.70
N LEU A 116 7.92 -5.09 3.51
CA LEU A 116 8.19 -3.71 3.12
C LEU A 116 6.98 -3.02 2.49
N PHE A 117 6.38 -3.65 1.48
CA PHE A 117 5.27 -3.07 0.74
C PHE A 117 4.21 -4.12 0.38
N PRO A 118 2.92 -3.73 0.28
CA PRO A 118 1.84 -4.64 -0.11
C PRO A 118 2.03 -5.18 -1.52
N ILE A 119 1.80 -6.48 -1.68
CA ILE A 119 1.74 -7.15 -2.97
C ILE A 119 0.45 -7.99 -3.07
N ILE A 120 -0.12 -8.04 -4.27
CA ILE A 120 -1.38 -8.72 -4.58
C ILE A 120 -1.18 -9.50 -5.87
N GLU A 121 -1.55 -10.77 -5.86
CA GLU A 121 -1.66 -11.57 -7.07
C GLU A 121 -3.05 -11.40 -7.67
N VAL A 122 -3.09 -10.94 -8.92
CA VAL A 122 -4.31 -10.75 -9.70
C VAL A 122 -4.40 -11.90 -10.71
N PRO A 123 -5.47 -12.72 -10.66
CA PRO A 123 -5.61 -13.87 -11.57
C PRO A 123 -5.58 -13.48 -13.05
N ALA A 124 -5.16 -14.43 -13.89
CA ALA A 124 -5.13 -14.26 -15.33
C ALA A 124 -6.52 -14.01 -15.92
N GLY A 125 -6.57 -13.23 -17.00
CA GLY A 125 -7.81 -12.93 -17.74
C GLY A 125 -8.82 -12.06 -16.99
N VAL A 126 -8.44 -11.45 -15.86
CA VAL A 126 -9.32 -10.56 -15.11
C VAL A 126 -8.99 -9.09 -15.41
N HIS A 127 -10.04 -8.30 -15.55
CA HIS A 127 -9.98 -6.85 -15.74
C HIS A 127 -10.94 -6.20 -14.75
N GLY A 128 -10.50 -5.15 -14.06
CA GLY A 128 -11.35 -4.48 -13.07
C GLY A 128 -10.64 -3.42 -12.25
N ARG A 129 -11.37 -2.85 -11.29
CA ARG A 129 -10.88 -1.83 -10.38
C ARG A 129 -10.25 -2.50 -9.15
N LEU A 130 -8.93 -2.47 -9.07
CA LEU A 130 -8.19 -2.97 -7.92
C LEU A 130 -8.07 -1.87 -6.86
N ALA A 131 -8.67 -2.08 -5.69
CA ALA A 131 -8.57 -1.23 -4.52
C ALA A 131 -7.76 -1.90 -3.42
N LEU A 132 -6.72 -1.23 -2.94
CA LEU A 132 -6.02 -1.54 -1.71
C LEU A 132 -6.46 -0.54 -0.63
N ILE A 133 -7.04 -1.04 0.46
CA ILE A 133 -7.67 -0.21 1.51
C ILE A 133 -7.07 -0.59 2.86
N TYR A 134 -6.55 0.39 3.59
CA TYR A 134 -6.13 0.21 4.98
C TYR A 134 -7.34 0.36 5.90
N ARG A 135 -7.82 -0.76 6.47
CA ARG A 135 -9.01 -0.82 7.31
C ARG A 135 -8.81 -1.78 8.49
N PRO A 136 -7.92 -1.45 9.44
CA PRO A 136 -7.59 -2.36 10.53
C PRO A 136 -8.74 -2.50 11.53
N ALA A 137 -8.82 -3.65 12.20
CA ALA A 137 -9.90 -3.97 13.14
C ALA A 137 -10.02 -2.97 14.30
N TRP A 138 -8.89 -2.49 14.83
CA TRP A 138 -8.88 -1.50 15.92
C TRP A 138 -9.56 -0.18 15.52
N LEU A 139 -9.45 0.24 14.25
CA LEU A 139 -10.10 1.46 13.76
C LEU A 139 -11.61 1.28 13.68
N ILE A 140 -12.05 0.07 13.30
CA ILE A 140 -13.47 -0.30 13.25
C ILE A 140 -14.04 -0.28 14.68
N TRP A 141 -13.40 -0.98 15.62
CA TRP A 141 -13.85 -1.02 17.02
C TRP A 141 -13.83 0.37 17.67
N GLY A 142 -12.77 1.15 17.48
CA GLY A 142 -12.69 2.51 18.01
C GLY A 142 -13.80 3.41 17.48
N SER A 143 -14.14 3.30 16.20
CA SER A 143 -15.26 4.06 15.60
C SER A 143 -16.61 3.65 16.20
N VAL A 144 -16.83 2.36 16.45
CA VAL A 144 -18.06 1.85 17.08
C VAL A 144 -18.19 2.37 18.52
N VAL A 145 -17.12 2.27 19.32
CA VAL A 145 -17.12 2.76 20.70
C VAL A 145 -17.40 4.26 20.76
N ALA A 146 -16.75 5.05 19.89
CA ALA A 146 -16.99 6.49 19.82
C ALA A 146 -18.46 6.81 19.49
N ALA A 147 -19.06 6.09 18.54
CA ALA A 147 -20.47 6.27 18.18
C ALA A 147 -21.41 5.95 19.35
N VAL A 148 -21.15 4.87 20.09
CA VAL A 148 -21.92 4.51 21.29
C VAL A 148 -21.79 5.60 22.37
N CYS A 149 -20.60 6.11 22.62
CA CYS A 149 -20.39 7.21 23.57
C CYS A 149 -21.20 8.46 23.20
N VAL A 150 -21.18 8.86 21.93
CA VAL A 150 -21.99 10.00 21.44
C VAL A 150 -23.48 9.74 21.65
N LEU A 151 -23.97 8.54 21.36
CA LEU A 151 -25.37 8.17 21.56
C LEU A 151 -25.77 8.27 23.04
N VAL A 152 -24.93 7.76 23.96
CA VAL A 152 -25.16 7.86 25.41
C VAL A 152 -25.26 9.32 25.86
N VAL A 153 -24.37 10.17 25.38
CA VAL A 153 -24.39 11.62 25.69
C VAL A 153 -25.69 12.26 25.19
N LEU A 154 -26.09 11.98 23.95
CA LEU A 154 -27.34 12.51 23.37
C LEU A 154 -28.58 12.05 24.15
N VAL A 155 -28.66 10.77 24.51
CA VAL A 155 -29.77 10.23 25.32
C VAL A 155 -29.81 10.89 26.70
N ALA A 156 -28.66 11.09 27.35
CA ALA A 156 -28.60 11.79 28.63
C ALA A 156 -29.11 13.24 28.52
N PHE A 157 -28.74 13.97 27.46
CA PHE A 157 -29.26 15.32 27.22
C PHE A 157 -30.77 15.34 26.97
N ILE A 158 -31.30 14.39 26.19
CA ILE A 158 -32.75 14.28 25.94
C ILE A 158 -33.50 13.98 27.24
N LEU A 159 -33.03 13.02 28.04
CA LEU A 159 -33.64 12.67 29.32
C LEU A 159 -33.61 13.86 30.29
N LYS A 160 -32.48 14.58 30.37
CA LYS A 160 -32.37 15.79 31.19
C LYS A 160 -33.30 16.92 30.71
N GLY A 161 -33.43 17.11 29.40
CA GLY A 161 -34.32 18.11 28.82
C GLY A 161 -35.79 17.84 29.12
N ARG A 162 -36.21 16.56 29.10
CA ARG A 162 -37.58 16.12 29.46
C ARG A 162 -37.88 16.21 30.95
N ALA A 163 -36.87 16.09 31.82
CA ALA A 163 -37.03 16.24 33.26
C ALA A 163 -37.15 17.71 33.72
N ASN A 164 -36.77 18.65 32.86
CA ASN A 164 -36.78 20.10 33.16
C ASN A 164 -37.99 20.84 32.53
N THR A 165 -38.92 20.12 31.90
CA THR A 165 -40.22 20.59 31.39
C THR A 165 -41.34 19.92 32.14
#